data_AF-A0A932CTR8-F1
#
_entry.id   AF-A0A932CTR8-F1
#
_cell.length_a   1.000
_cell.length_b   1.000
_cell.length_c   1.000
_cell.angle_alpha   90.00
_cell.angle_beta   90.00
_cell.angle_gamma   90.00
#
_symmetry.space_group_name_H-M   'P 1'
#
loop_
_entity.id
_entity.type
_entity.pdbx_description
1 polymer ?
#
loop_
_entity_poly.entity_id
_entity_poly.type
_entity_poly.pdbx_seq_one_letter_code
_entity_poly.pdbx_strand_id
1 'polypeptide(L)' 'WSGADSAKHYEIARGEAMECAASLDVLKLRKLIAHQRYEQGIQLLEGVVAMLTKMI' A
#
# COMPACT_ATOMS: atom_id res chain seq x y z
N TRP A 1 1.66 19.31 13.85
CA TRP A 1 1.00 19.50 12.55
C TRP A 1 -0.46 19.80 12.79
N SER A 2 -1.10 20.60 11.94
CA SER A 2 -2.55 20.76 12.02
C SER A 2 -3.25 19.47 11.57
N GLY A 3 -4.53 19.28 11.91
CA GLY A 3 -5.29 18.11 11.44
C GLY A 3 -5.33 18.03 9.90
N ALA A 4 -5.40 19.18 9.23
CA ALA A 4 -5.36 19.27 7.76
C ALA A 4 -3.99 18.87 7.19
N ASP A 5 -2.89 19.25 7.85
CA ASP A 5 -1.55 18.80 7.45
C ASP A 5 -1.46 17.28 7.58
N SER A 6 -1.91 16.69 8.69
CA SER A 6 -1.85 15.24 8.90
C SER A 6 -2.67 14.45 7.87
N ALA A 7 -3.88 14.91 7.53
CA ALA A 7 -4.72 14.27 6.51
C ALA A 7 -4.03 14.18 5.15
N LYS A 8 -3.39 15.28 4.71
CA LYS A 8 -2.62 15.30 3.46
C LYS A 8 -1.48 14.28 3.45
N HIS A 9 -0.77 14.12 4.57
CA HIS A 9 0.31 13.12 4.66
C HIS A 9 -0.23 11.69 4.62
N TYR A 10 -1.40 11.42 5.22
CA TYR A 10 -2.04 10.11 5.14
C TYR A 10 -2.55 9.79 3.73
N GLU A 11 -3.06 10.79 3.00
CA GLU A 11 -3.45 10.63 1.60
C GLU A 11 -2.25 10.24 0.71
N ILE A 12 -1.11 10.92 0.88
CA ILE A 12 0.13 10.60 0.16
C ILE A 12 0.58 9.17 0.52
N ALA A 13 0.67 8.84 1.80
CA ALA A 13 1.07 7.51 2.25
C ALA A 13 0.16 6.40 1.71
N ARG A 14 -1.15 6.68 1.55
CA ARG A 14 -2.09 5.74 0.96
C ARG A 14 -1.80 5.55 -0.53
N GLY A 15 -1.48 6.62 -1.25
CA GLY A 15 -1.05 6.56 -2.65
C GLY A 15 0.19 5.69 -2.82
N GLU A 16 1.24 5.96 -2.04
CA GLU A 16 2.50 5.20 -2.06
C GLU A 16 2.28 3.70 -1.77
N ALA A 17 1.39 3.36 -0.84
CA ALA A 17 1.03 1.96 -0.56
C ALA A 17 0.38 1.27 -1.76
N MET A 18 -0.46 1.98 -2.52
CA MET A 18 -1.08 1.45 -3.74
C MET A 18 -0.04 1.26 -4.87
N GLU A 19 0.93 2.16 -4.99
CA GLU A 19 2.05 2.02 -5.95
C GLU A 19 2.96 0.83 -5.61
N CYS A 20 3.14 0.54 -4.31
CA CYS A 20 3.82 -0.68 -3.86
C CYS A 20 3.05 -1.95 -4.29
N ALA A 21 1.72 -1.96 -4.20
CA ALA A 21 0.90 -3.09 -4.65
C ALA A 21 1.04 -3.30 -6.17
N ALA A 22 0.99 -2.21 -6.94
CA ALA A 22 1.22 -2.26 -8.39
C ALA A 22 2.62 -2.80 -8.74
N SER A 23 3.64 -2.46 -7.94
CA SER A 23 4.99 -3.01 -8.10
C SER A 23 5.01 -4.53 -7.86
N LEU A 24 4.29 -5.03 -6.85
CA LEU A 24 4.13 -6.47 -6.61
C LEU A 24 3.41 -7.17 -7.76
N ASP A 25 2.40 -6.52 -8.35
CA ASP A 25 1.69 -7.05 -9.53
C ASP A 25 2.64 -7.24 -10.71
N VAL A 26 3.50 -6.25 -10.98
CA VAL A 26 4.52 -6.37 -12.03
C VAL A 26 5.48 -7.53 -11.74
N LEU A 27 5.97 -7.66 -10.51
CA LEU A 27 6.86 -8.76 -10.12
C LEU A 27 6.18 -10.13 -10.27
N LYS A 28 4.89 -10.25 -9.91
CA LYS A 28 4.08 -11.46 -10.08
C LYS A 28 3.90 -11.81 -11.56
N LEU A 29 3.50 -10.85 -12.39
CA LEU A 29 3.32 -11.03 -13.83
C LEU A 29 4.62 -11.47 -14.52
N ARG A 30 5.76 -10.92 -14.07
CA ARG A 30 7.09 -11.28 -14.56
C ARG A 30 7.66 -12.55 -13.95
N LYS A 31 6.92 -13.21 -13.05
CA LYS A 31 7.32 -14.43 -12.33
C LYS A 31 8.63 -14.27 -11.54
N LEU A 32 8.89 -13.05 -11.05
CA LEU A 32 10.08 -12.69 -10.28
C LEU A 32 9.90 -12.87 -8.76
N ILE A 33 8.69 -13.18 -8.32
CA ILE A 33 8.34 -13.38 -6.91
C ILE A 33 7.50 -14.65 -6.75
N ALA A 34 7.72 -15.36 -5.64
CA ALA A 34 6.91 -16.52 -5.29
C ALA A 34 5.48 -16.09 -4.92
N HIS A 35 4.48 -16.90 -5.29
CA HIS A 35 3.07 -16.62 -5.01
C HIS A 35 2.81 -16.32 -3.54
N GLN A 36 3.39 -17.10 -2.61
CA GLN A 36 3.22 -16.88 -1.18
C GLN A 36 3.73 -15.49 -0.72
N ARG A 37 4.87 -15.05 -1.27
CA ARG A 37 5.43 -13.72 -0.94
C ARG A 37 4.59 -12.58 -1.52
N TYR A 38 3.99 -12.78 -2.69
CA TYR A 38 3.04 -11.83 -3.26
C TYR A 38 1.81 -11.69 -2.35
N GLU A 39 1.17 -12.79 -1.96
CA GLU A 39 -0.04 -12.75 -1.11
C GLU A 39 0.22 -12.09 0.24
N GLN A 40 1.34 -12.44 0.89
CA GLN A 40 1.77 -11.79 2.14
C GLN A 40 1.98 -10.28 1.95
N GLY A 41 2.56 -9.87 0.82
CA GLY A 41 2.78 -8.47 0.49
C GLY A 41 1.47 -7.71 0.25
N ILE A 42 0.54 -8.29 -0.52
CA ILE A 42 -0.78 -7.70 -0.75
C ILE A 42 -1.57 -7.59 0.56
N GLN A 43 -1.63 -8.65 1.36
CA GLN A 43 -2.34 -8.64 2.65
C GLN A 43 -1.80 -7.55 3.60
N LEU A 44 -0.48 -7.35 3.63
CA LEU A 44 0.13 -6.28 4.42
C LEU A 44 -0.31 -4.90 3.90
N LEU A 45 -0.24 -4.67 2.59
CA LEU A 45 -0.60 -3.39 1.97
C LEU A 45 -2.09 -3.09 2.13
N GLU A 46 -2.98 -4.08 2.05
CA GLU A 46 -4.40 -3.94 2.35
C GLU A 46 -4.63 -3.44 3.78
N GLY A 47 -3.90 -4.00 4.75
CA GLY A 47 -3.95 -3.54 6.15
C GLY A 47 -3.50 -2.08 6.31
N VAL A 48 -2.42 -1.69 5.63
CA VAL A 48 -1.91 -0.31 5.63
C VAL A 48 -2.92 0.65 5.00
N VAL A 49 -3.46 0.33 3.82
CA VAL A 49 -4.47 1.16 3.13
C VAL A 49 -5.75 1.28 3.97
N ALA A 50 -6.20 0.19 4.59
CA ALA A 50 -7.37 0.20 5.46
C ALA A 50 -7.16 1.08 6.71
N MET A 51 -5.97 1.06 7.29
CA MET A 51 -5.61 1.93 8.41
C MET A 51 -5.59 3.40 7.97
N LEU A 52 -4.86 3.74 6.90
CA LEU A 52 -4.74 5.11 6.41
C LEU A 52 -6.09 5.70 5.99
N THR A 53 -6.96 4.89 5.37
CA THR A 53 -8.32 5.31 4.99
C THR A 53 -9.19 5.68 6.20
N LYS A 54 -8.91 5.15 7.40
CA LYS A 54 -9.60 5.54 8.64
C LYS A 54 -9.00 6.77 9.33
N MET A 55 -7.80 7.19 8.92
CA MET A 55 -7.05 8.30 9.52
C MET A 55 -7.15 9.60 8.70
N ILE A 56 -7.58 9.49 7.44
CA ILE A 56 -8.00 10.60 6.57
C ILE A 56 -9.44 10.97 6.95
#